data_AF-A0AAV2IS26-F1
#
_entry.id   AF-A0AAV2IS26-F1
#
_cell.length_a   1.000
_cell.length_b   1.000
_cell.length_c   1.000
_cell.angle_alpha   90.00
_cell.angle_beta   90.00
_cell.angle_gamma   90.00
#
_symmetry.space_group_name_H-M   'P 1'
#
loop_
_entity.id
_entity.type
_entity.pdbx_description
1 polymer ?
#
loop_
_entity_poly.entity_id
_entity_poly.type
_entity_poly.pdbx_seq_one_letter_code
_entity_poly.pdbx_strand_id
1 'polypeptide(L)' 'QANRWIRNKELVHKLKVVKMTDANFLRTLEACIRTGIPVLMEDVGEVLDPALEPILLKQTFIQVCGFVLI' A
#
# COMPACT_ATOMS: atom_id res chain seq x y z
N GLN A 1 -16.12 -1.50 -12.36
CA GLN A 1 -15.22 -1.64 -13.54
C GLN A 1 -13.76 -1.39 -13.19
N ALA A 2 -13.42 -0.30 -12.48
CA ALA A 2 -12.02 0.07 -12.17
C ALA A 2 -11.19 -1.04 -11.49
N ASN A 3 -11.73 -1.70 -10.45
CA ASN A 3 -10.99 -2.75 -9.73
C ASN A 3 -10.59 -3.90 -10.66
N ARG A 4 -11.45 -4.26 -11.61
CA ARG A 4 -11.15 -5.30 -12.60
C ARG A 4 -10.05 -4.84 -13.55
N TRP A 5 -10.04 -3.58 -13.96
CA TRP A 5 -9.00 -3.02 -14.83
C TRP A 5 -7.63 -2.99 -14.14
N ILE A 6 -7.56 -2.50 -12.90
CA ILE A 6 -6.33 -2.45 -12.10
C ILE A 6 -5.79 -3.86 -11.83
N ARG A 7 -6.67 -4.80 -11.46
CA ARG A 7 -6.29 -6.20 -11.27
C ARG A 7 -5.65 -6.80 -12.52
N ASN A 8 -6.22 -6.56 -13.71
CA ASN A 8 -5.67 -7.06 -14.98
C ASN A 8 -4.33 -6.40 -15.35
N LYS A 9 -4.16 -5.11 -15.05
CA LYS A 9 -2.91 -4.38 -15.30
C LYS A 9 -1.76 -4.86 -14.41
N GLU A 10 -2.05 -5.21 -13.17
CA GLU A 10 -1.07 -5.56 -12.15
C GLU A 10 -0.97 -7.08 -11.88
N LEU A 11 -1.50 -7.92 -12.78
CA LEU A 11 -1.44 -9.39 -12.66
C LEU A 11 -0.01 -9.91 -12.50
N VAL A 12 0.94 -9.32 -13.25
CA VAL A 12 2.36 -9.73 -13.25
C VAL A 12 3.05 -9.36 -11.93
N HIS A 13 2.65 -8.26 -11.30
CA HIS A 13 3.26 -7.74 -10.08
C HIS A 13 2.64 -8.30 -8.79
N LYS A 14 1.81 -9.34 -8.88
CA LYS A 14 1.17 -10.00 -7.73
C LYS A 14 0.39 -9.02 -6.84
N LEU A 15 -0.44 -8.18 -7.47
CA LEU A 15 -1.33 -7.23 -6.78
C LEU A 15 -2.01 -7.87 -5.57
N LYS A 16 -1.77 -7.30 -4.39
CA LYS A 16 -2.39 -7.74 -3.14
C LYS A 16 -3.70 -6.98 -2.94
N VAL A 17 -4.81 -7.69 -2.81
CA VAL A 17 -6.10 -7.07 -2.48
C VAL A 17 -6.32 -7.15 -0.98
N VAL A 18 -6.60 -6.02 -0.33
CA VAL A 18 -6.80 -5.91 1.13
C VAL A 18 -8.02 -5.06 1.44
N LYS A 19 -8.62 -5.28 2.61
CA LYS A 19 -9.76 -4.49 3.14
C LYS A 19 -9.34 -3.83 4.45
N MET A 20 -9.92 -2.67 4.77
CA MET A 20 -9.64 -2.00 6.06
C MET A 20 -10.21 -2.77 7.26
N THR A 21 -11.20 -3.63 7.05
CA THR A 21 -11.77 -4.48 8.10
C THR A 21 -10.88 -5.67 8.48
N ASP A 22 -9.80 -5.92 7.75
CA ASP A 22 -8.89 -7.02 8.05
C ASP A 22 -7.99 -6.67 9.25
N ALA A 23 -7.97 -7.53 10.27
CA ALA A 23 -7.14 -7.31 11.46
C ALA A 23 -5.64 -7.20 11.14
N ASN A 24 -5.18 -7.78 10.01
CA ASN A 24 -3.80 -7.74 9.56
C ASN A 24 -3.56 -6.71 8.46
N PHE A 25 -4.48 -5.79 8.23
CA PHE A 25 -4.40 -4.81 7.15
C PHE A 25 -3.12 -3.96 7.23
N LEU A 26 -2.86 -3.30 8.36
CA LEU A 26 -1.66 -2.46 8.54
C LEU A 26 -0.36 -3.27 8.38
N ARG A 27 -0.32 -4.49 8.92
CA ARG A 27 0.83 -5.39 8.80
C ARG A 27 1.09 -5.80 7.35
N THR A 28 0.03 -6.13 6.62
CA THR A 28 0.10 -6.51 5.20
C THR A 28 0.53 -5.32 4.35
N LEU A 29 -0.02 -4.13 4.64
CA LEU A 29 0.31 -2.89 3.95
C LEU A 29 1.79 -2.53 4.15
N GLU A 30 2.29 -2.58 5.38
CA GLU A 30 3.70 -2.33 5.69
C GLU A 30 4.63 -3.32 4.97
N ALA A 31 4.29 -4.62 5.00
CA ALA A 31 5.06 -5.64 4.29
C ALA A 31 5.10 -5.36 2.78
N CYS A 32 3.95 -5.03 2.17
CA CYS A 32 3.87 -4.73 0.74
C CYS A 32 4.65 -3.47 0.35
N ILE A 33 4.64 -2.43 1.20
CA ILE A 33 5.47 -1.22 1.02
C ILE A 33 6.95 -1.58 1.03
N ARG A 34 7.41 -2.40 1.99
CA ARG A 34 8.82 -2.84 2.06
C ARG A 34 9.24 -3.69 0.86
N THR A 35 8.35 -4.56 0.38
CA THR A 35 8.64 -5.47 -0.75
C THR A 35 8.39 -4.84 -2.12
N GLY A 36 7.77 -3.66 -2.19
CA GLY A 36 7.37 -3.02 -3.45
C GLY A 36 6.24 -3.75 -4.19
N ILE A 37 5.38 -4.49 -3.47
CA ILE A 37 4.24 -5.20 -4.07
C ILE A 37 3.06 -4.23 -4.12
N PRO A 38 2.39 -4.03 -5.28
CA PRO A 38 1.25 -3.15 -5.37
C PRO A 38 0.08 -3.68 -4.53
N VAL A 39 -0.60 -2.78 -3.84
CA VAL A 39 -1.74 -3.08 -2.97
C VAL A 39 -2.98 -2.36 -3.50
N LEU A 40 -4.08 -3.10 -3.67
CA LEU A 40 -5.40 -2.56 -3.95
C LEU A 40 -6.24 -2.65 -2.68
N MET A 41 -6.64 -1.49 -2.15
CA MET A 41 -7.56 -1.40 -1.04
C MET A 41 -9.00 -1.42 -1.56
N GLU A 42 -9.84 -2.31 -1.04
CA GLU A 42 -11.27 -2.36 -1.34
C GLU A 42 -12.11 -2.03 -0.12
N ASP A 43 -13.35 -1.60 -0.37
CA ASP A 43 -14.34 -1.31 0.68
C ASP A 43 -13.85 -0.25 1.68
N VAL A 44 -13.26 0.82 1.14
CA VAL A 44 -12.81 1.96 1.93
C VAL A 44 -14.05 2.71 2.42
N GLY A 45 -14.35 2.60 3.71
CA GLY A 45 -15.45 3.32 4.35
C GLY A 45 -15.20 4.83 4.42
N GLU A 46 -16.19 5.58 4.89
CA GLU A 46 -16.10 7.05 5.01
C GLU A 46 -15.08 7.50 6.07
N VAL A 47 -14.82 6.63 7.05
CA VAL A 47 -13.84 6.85 8.11
C VAL A 47 -12.60 6.03 7.80
N LEU A 48 -11.50 6.72 7.55
CA LEU A 48 -10.17 6.13 7.45
C LEU A 48 -9.52 6.07 8.83
N ASP A 49 -8.78 5.00 9.11
CA ASP A 49 -7.99 4.91 10.33
C ASP A 49 -6.86 5.97 10.29
N PRO A 50 -6.68 6.80 11.32
CA PRO A 50 -5.66 7.85 11.34
C PRO A 50 -4.23 7.29 11.22
N ALA A 51 -4.00 5.99 11.47
CA ALA A 51 -2.72 5.35 11.20
C ALA A 51 -2.32 5.34 9.72
N LEU A 52 -3.27 5.55 8.79
CA LEU A 52 -3.02 5.64 7.35
C LEU A 52 -2.55 7.02 6.88
N GLU A 53 -2.77 8.05 7.68
CA GLU A 53 -2.42 9.44 7.37
C GLU A 53 -0.96 9.61 6.90
N PRO A 54 0.07 9.05 7.56
CA PRO A 54 1.46 9.17 7.08
C PRO A 54 1.71 8.50 5.72
N ILE A 55 0.97 7.42 5.41
CA ILE A 55 1.11 6.70 4.14
C ILE A 55 0.42 7.47 3.01
N LEU A 56 -0.78 8.00 3.28
CA LEU A 56 -1.57 8.79 2.34
C LEU A 56 -0.92 10.13 2.00
N LEU A 57 -0.33 10.79 3.00
CA LEU A 57 0.45 12.03 2.83
C LEU A 57 1.81 11.79 2.14
N LYS A 58 2.12 10.54 1.77
CA LYS A 58 3.45 10.14 1.26
C LYS A 58 4.57 10.65 2.17
N GLN A 59 4.36 10.64 3.50
CA GLN A 59 5.43 10.83 4.47
C GLN A 59 6.28 9.55 4.53
N THR A 60 6.83 9.16 3.38
CA THR A 60 7.81 8.10 3.28
C THR A 60 9.11 8.68 3.82
N PHE A 61 9.45 8.38 5.08
CA PHE A 61 10.81 8.52 5.54
C PHE A 61 11.66 7.53 4.76
N ILE A 62 12.34 8.02 3.74
CA ILE A 62 13.41 7.28 3.09
C ILE A 62 14.53 7.25 4.12
N GLN A 63 14.64 6.16 4.89
CA GLN A 63 15.87 5.86 5.60
C GLN A 63 16.93 5.57 4.54
N VAL A 64 17.58 6.62 4.04
CA VAL A 64 18.77 6.52 3.21
C VAL A 64 19.88 6.00 4.11
N CYS A 65 20.04 4.68 4.15
CA CYS A 65 21.30 4.08 4.59
C CYS A 65 22.22 3.96 3.37
N GLY A 66 23.09 4.97 3.18
CA GLY A 66 24.34 4.88 2.42
C GLY A 66 24.26 4.93 0.89
N PHE A 67 24.46 6.11 0.30
CA PHE A 67 25.73 6.56 -0.30
C PHE A 67 25.42 7.89 -1.02
N VAL A 68 26.05 8.98 -0.55
CA VAL A 68 26.11 10.22 -1.33
C VAL A 68 27.03 9.95 -2.51
N LEU A 69 26.50 10.02 -3.73
CA LEU A 69 27.31 10.34 -4.91
C LEU A 69 26.92 11.75 -5.34
N ILE A 70 27.93 12.61 -5.23
CA ILE A 70 28.03 14.01 -5.68
C ILE A 70 27.39 14.25 -7.04
#